data_AF-A0A812IAL3-F1
#
_entry.id   AF-A0A812IAL3-F1
#
_cell.length_a   1.000
_cell.length_b   1.000
_cell.length_c   1.000
_cell.angle_alpha   90.00
_cell.angle_beta   90.00
_cell.angle_gamma   90.00
#
_symmetry.space_group_name_H-M   'P 1'
#
loop_
_entity.id
_entity.type
_entity.pdbx_description
1 polymer ?
#
loop_
_entity_poly.entity_id
_entity_poly.type
_entity_poly.pdbx_seq_one_letter_code
_entity_poly.pdbx_strand_id
1 'polypeptide(L)'
;ADKGFTPARPKPKVSAGGAKKANGYDDGPRPPREAPPSAAQGPRTQSKPLPGPRQPKGPPPTSVLRPAEPVKPPSSRPQPQQTNWTASAKGGSVSWIAGLDSSSVLVQQGFPDCGPVVLHDPEIQEVMSDSANILYELAEDAHEQMSLHHDTDWTQFPEVGEALKAIGIEELALCVALCPGRAKWGVGVAGNQKKRSQAARLSLCLAVASECSSNESICQSRPCWGEFYSMAEAEMEASHTAGPRHPPNGKGRPGQQKGARRPKAQEPVVSAYDTEEDPADEAEESQEFPEEEEEAAVEEEEVPVEAEEEPWEEAENEEVAEPAEPVEPAPKRPRTTATPAAVSKSLAPHWLYIQDMPPSLQGLPQETLSLLAGNWKRKQLLDAADNALSATLGEEADEVYLEEDPEWTKFSSVSDAFKEKSGAEEHITVAISPTQELWAVGAGSQGKQRSAAAKVALATQVALYKAECGEELPDLSKLPAFASFVEEAQSAKE
;
A
#
# COMPACT_ATOMS: atom_id res chain seq x y z
N ALA A 1 52.94 33.51 39.99
CA ALA A 1 52.30 33.79 38.70
C ALA A 1 51.42 32.60 38.40
N ASP A 2 50.12 32.75 38.60
CA ASP A 2 49.07 32.05 37.85
C ASP A 2 47.73 32.50 38.43
N LYS A 3 47.09 33.42 37.71
CA LYS A 3 45.73 33.89 37.98
C LYS A 3 44.84 33.36 36.87
N GLY A 4 43.80 32.65 37.27
CA GLY A 4 42.88 31.93 36.39
C GLY A 4 42.06 32.81 35.46
N PHE A 5 41.50 32.13 34.47
CA PHE A 5 40.59 32.69 33.48
C PHE A 5 39.41 31.73 33.33
N THR A 6 38.28 32.05 33.94
CA THR A 6 36.98 31.41 33.68
C THR A 6 36.18 32.33 32.75
N PRO A 7 35.68 31.85 31.60
CA PRO A 7 34.88 32.69 30.72
C PRO A 7 33.47 32.92 31.29
N ALA A 8 33.05 34.19 31.24
CA ALA A 8 31.76 34.67 31.72
C ALA A 8 30.60 34.22 30.82
N ARG A 9 29.57 33.65 31.45
CA ARG A 9 28.29 33.27 30.83
C ARG A 9 27.45 34.54 30.53
N PRO A 10 26.91 34.73 29.32
CA PRO A 10 26.05 35.86 29.03
C PRO A 10 24.67 35.69 29.70
N LYS A 11 24.22 36.72 30.42
CA LYS A 11 22.87 36.80 31.01
C LYS A 11 21.81 37.01 29.93
N PRO A 12 20.64 36.36 30.00
CA PRO A 12 19.55 36.63 29.07
C PRO A 12 18.91 38.00 29.35
N LYS A 13 18.71 38.77 28.28
CA LYS A 13 17.94 40.02 28.27
C LYS A 13 16.47 39.71 28.54
N VAL A 14 15.97 40.24 29.66
CA VAL A 14 14.53 40.28 29.96
C VAL A 14 13.91 41.38 29.10
N SER A 15 13.12 41.02 28.09
CA SER A 15 12.27 41.96 27.37
C SER A 15 10.95 42.13 28.11
N ALA A 16 10.74 43.34 28.61
CA ALA A 16 9.47 43.81 29.12
C ALA A 16 8.59 44.30 27.96
N GLY A 17 7.26 44.08 28.07
CA GLY A 17 6.27 44.93 27.42
C GLY A 17 5.39 44.24 26.38
N GLY A 18 4.20 43.81 26.80
CA GLY A 18 3.13 43.35 25.92
C GLY A 18 1.79 43.33 26.65
N ALA A 19 1.19 44.51 26.79
CA ALA A 19 -0.08 44.71 27.47
C ALA A 19 -1.23 43.95 26.78
N LYS A 20 -1.88 43.05 27.52
CA LYS A 20 -3.14 42.40 27.14
C LYS A 20 -4.27 43.43 27.26
N LYS A 21 -4.91 43.78 26.14
CA LYS A 21 -6.23 44.42 26.13
C LYS A 21 -7.27 43.37 26.53
N ALA A 22 -7.93 43.62 27.66
CA ALA A 22 -9.12 42.90 28.07
C ALA A 22 -10.30 43.36 27.20
N ASN A 23 -10.83 42.48 26.35
CA ASN A 23 -12.17 42.64 25.81
C ASN A 23 -13.15 42.07 26.83
N GLY A 24 -13.78 42.96 27.60
CA GLY A 24 -14.95 42.63 28.40
C GLY A 24 -16.12 42.35 27.47
N TYR A 25 -16.60 41.11 27.47
CA TYR A 25 -17.95 40.79 26.99
C TYR A 25 -18.90 40.90 28.17
N ASP A 26 -19.85 41.81 28.02
CA ASP A 26 -20.95 42.12 28.92
C ASP A 26 -21.97 40.97 28.86
N ASP A 27 -22.07 40.18 29.93
CA ASP A 27 -23.05 39.10 30.10
C ASP A 27 -24.38 39.68 30.58
N GLY A 28 -25.18 40.17 29.62
CA GLY A 28 -26.58 40.54 29.85
C GLY A 28 -27.49 39.32 29.97
N PRO A 29 -28.53 39.34 30.83
CA PRO A 29 -29.40 38.20 31.08
C PRO A 29 -30.27 37.84 29.85
N ARG A 30 -30.17 36.59 29.40
CA ARG A 30 -31.04 36.02 28.37
C ARG A 30 -32.50 35.92 28.85
N PRO A 31 -33.49 36.30 28.01
CA PRO A 31 -34.90 36.05 28.31
C PRO A 31 -35.28 34.56 28.16
N PRO A 32 -36.33 34.10 28.87
CA PRO A 32 -36.73 32.70 28.88
C PRO A 32 -37.32 32.26 27.53
N ARG A 33 -36.93 31.08 27.07
CA ARG A 33 -37.47 30.39 25.88
C ARG A 33 -38.88 29.87 26.19
N GLU A 34 -39.86 30.32 25.43
CA GLU A 34 -41.21 29.78 25.41
C GLU A 34 -41.23 28.34 24.87
N ALA A 35 -42.06 27.50 25.50
CA ALA A 35 -42.27 26.10 25.13
C ALA A 35 -43.18 25.97 23.89
N PRO A 36 -42.94 25.00 22.99
CA PRO A 36 -43.83 24.74 21.88
C PRO A 36 -45.12 24.02 22.31
N PRO A 37 -46.25 24.27 21.63
CA PRO A 37 -47.56 23.76 22.03
C PRO A 37 -47.75 22.28 21.69
N SER A 38 -48.38 21.59 22.64
CA SER A 38 -48.92 20.24 22.55
C SER A 38 -50.07 20.18 21.52
N ALA A 39 -49.93 19.34 20.50
CA ALA A 39 -50.97 19.09 19.52
C ALA A 39 -51.54 17.66 19.66
N ALA A 40 -52.71 17.62 20.30
CA ALA A 40 -53.93 16.89 19.96
C ALA A 40 -53.86 15.44 19.43
N GLN A 41 -54.49 14.58 20.23
CA GLN A 41 -54.99 13.25 19.92
C GLN A 41 -56.08 13.27 18.83
N GLY A 42 -56.12 12.22 18.00
CA GLY A 42 -57.20 11.90 17.07
C GLY A 42 -57.36 10.37 16.88
N PRO A 43 -58.53 9.87 16.47
CA PRO A 43 -59.14 8.70 17.11
C PRO A 43 -58.99 7.35 16.39
N ARG A 44 -59.16 6.29 17.19
CA ARG A 44 -59.41 4.89 16.83
C ARG A 44 -60.51 4.73 15.78
N THR A 45 -60.26 3.88 14.80
CA THR A 45 -61.31 3.12 14.10
C THR A 45 -60.92 1.64 13.97
N GLN A 46 -61.78 0.77 14.50
CA GLN A 46 -61.75 -0.68 14.35
C GLN A 46 -62.39 -1.08 13.01
N SER A 47 -61.83 -2.05 12.30
CA SER A 47 -62.61 -2.93 11.41
C SER A 47 -61.86 -4.20 10.97
N LYS A 48 -62.35 -5.33 11.49
CA LYS A 48 -62.58 -6.68 10.94
C LYS A 48 -61.56 -7.42 10.03
N PRO A 49 -61.48 -8.77 10.16
CA PRO A 49 -60.64 -9.64 9.34
C PRO A 49 -61.38 -10.17 8.10
N LEU A 50 -60.64 -10.43 7.01
CA LEU A 50 -61.10 -11.20 5.86
C LEU A 50 -60.08 -12.30 5.48
N PRO A 51 -60.56 -13.43 4.91
CA PRO A 51 -59.79 -14.65 4.71
C PRO A 51 -59.00 -14.65 3.40
N GLY A 52 -57.87 -15.36 3.39
CA GLY A 52 -56.93 -15.39 2.27
C GLY A 52 -57.37 -16.22 1.05
N PRO A 53 -56.53 -16.28 0.00
CA PRO A 53 -56.61 -17.29 -1.04
C PRO A 53 -55.44 -18.29 -0.98
N ARG A 54 -55.77 -19.48 -1.51
CA ARG A 54 -55.05 -20.75 -1.50
C ARG A 54 -53.79 -20.73 -2.35
N GLN A 55 -52.74 -21.41 -1.88
CA GLN A 55 -51.59 -21.80 -2.71
C GLN A 55 -51.94 -23.03 -3.58
N PRO A 56 -51.49 -23.08 -4.85
CA PRO A 56 -51.65 -24.24 -5.70
C PRO A 56 -50.64 -25.36 -5.37
N LYS A 57 -51.13 -26.60 -5.46
CA LYS A 57 -50.37 -27.85 -5.28
C LYS A 57 -49.39 -28.04 -6.44
N GLY A 58 -48.12 -28.28 -6.10
CA GLY A 58 -47.09 -28.70 -7.06
C GLY A 58 -47.20 -30.19 -7.47
N PRO A 59 -46.63 -30.56 -8.63
CA PRO A 59 -46.66 -31.93 -9.20
C PRO A 59 -45.72 -32.94 -8.50
N PRO A 60 -45.90 -34.26 -8.75
CA PRO A 60 -45.29 -35.35 -7.99
C PRO A 60 -43.79 -35.58 -8.28
N PRO A 61 -43.06 -36.29 -7.39
CA PRO A 61 -41.63 -36.49 -7.51
C PRO A 61 -41.28 -37.55 -8.56
N THR A 62 -40.41 -37.17 -9.50
CA THR A 62 -39.67 -38.08 -10.36
C THR A 62 -38.47 -38.62 -9.59
N SER A 63 -38.46 -39.93 -9.32
CA SER A 63 -37.21 -40.67 -9.08
C SER A 63 -36.25 -40.43 -10.24
N VAL A 64 -34.94 -40.36 -9.98
CA VAL A 64 -33.83 -40.92 -10.80
C VAL A 64 -32.46 -40.36 -10.36
N LEU A 65 -31.58 -41.31 -10.01
CA LEU A 65 -30.11 -41.33 -10.08
C LEU A 65 -29.24 -40.64 -9.00
N ARG A 66 -28.63 -41.54 -8.20
CA ARG A 66 -27.33 -41.50 -7.51
C ARG A 66 -26.32 -40.49 -8.08
N PRO A 67 -25.78 -39.57 -7.26
CA PRO A 67 -24.52 -38.90 -7.57
C PRO A 67 -23.35 -39.87 -7.35
N ALA A 68 -22.45 -39.92 -8.32
CA ALA A 68 -21.13 -40.52 -8.14
C ALA A 68 -20.30 -39.67 -7.16
N GLU A 69 -19.47 -40.35 -6.38
CA GLU A 69 -18.55 -39.74 -5.41
C GLU A 69 -17.60 -38.72 -6.08
N PRO A 70 -17.36 -37.55 -5.46
CA PRO A 70 -16.36 -36.61 -5.94
C PRO A 70 -14.96 -37.14 -5.63
N VAL A 71 -14.21 -37.46 -6.68
CA VAL A 71 -12.76 -37.70 -6.60
C VAL A 71 -12.10 -36.40 -6.17
N LYS A 72 -11.47 -36.41 -4.98
CA LYS A 72 -10.63 -35.32 -4.47
C LYS A 72 -9.47 -35.06 -5.45
N PRO A 73 -9.31 -33.84 -6.01
CA PRO A 73 -8.08 -33.50 -6.69
C PRO A 73 -6.93 -33.40 -5.66
N PRO A 74 -5.70 -33.82 -6.00
CA PRO A 74 -4.56 -33.70 -5.11
C PRO A 74 -4.30 -32.23 -4.78
N SER A 75 -4.39 -31.93 -3.48
CA SER A 75 -4.06 -30.65 -2.87
C SER A 75 -2.55 -30.53 -2.75
N SER A 76 -1.91 -30.05 -3.81
CA SER A 76 -0.58 -29.45 -3.73
C SER A 76 -0.62 -28.13 -4.49
N ARG A 77 -0.97 -27.07 -3.77
CA ARG A 77 -0.82 -25.70 -4.25
C ARG A 77 0.62 -25.28 -3.91
N PRO A 78 1.57 -25.27 -4.86
CA PRO A 78 2.90 -24.75 -4.58
C PRO A 78 2.77 -23.29 -4.17
N GLN A 79 3.39 -22.93 -3.05
CA GLN A 79 3.64 -21.52 -2.71
C GLN A 79 4.40 -20.89 -3.89
N PRO A 80 4.01 -19.68 -4.36
CA PRO A 80 4.79 -18.98 -5.36
C PRO A 80 6.15 -18.64 -4.75
N GLN A 81 7.17 -19.38 -5.16
CA GLN A 81 8.55 -19.05 -4.87
C GLN A 81 8.82 -17.66 -5.45
N GLN A 82 9.25 -16.74 -4.59
CA GLN A 82 9.82 -15.45 -5.00
C GLN A 82 11.05 -15.75 -5.86
N THR A 83 10.84 -15.75 -7.16
CA THR A 83 11.90 -15.97 -8.14
C THR A 83 12.53 -14.61 -8.41
N ASN A 84 13.82 -14.50 -8.09
CA ASN A 84 14.65 -13.33 -8.44
C ASN A 84 14.80 -13.27 -9.96
N TRP A 85 13.85 -12.61 -10.63
CA TRP A 85 13.93 -12.29 -12.05
C TRP A 85 14.60 -10.94 -12.25
N THR A 86 15.91 -10.93 -12.46
CA THR A 86 16.61 -9.82 -13.13
C THR A 86 16.72 -10.14 -14.62
N ALA A 87 15.58 -10.10 -15.32
CA ALA A 87 15.60 -10.04 -16.77
C ALA A 87 16.03 -8.63 -17.17
N SER A 88 17.31 -8.46 -17.51
CA SER A 88 17.83 -7.27 -18.18
C SER A 88 17.28 -7.25 -19.60
N ALA A 89 16.03 -6.79 -19.75
CA ALA A 89 15.53 -6.39 -21.05
C ALA A 89 16.43 -5.23 -21.52
N LYS A 90 17.01 -5.33 -22.71
CA LYS A 90 17.80 -4.25 -23.33
C LYS A 90 16.98 -3.00 -23.68
N GLY A 91 15.74 -2.90 -23.20
CA GLY A 91 14.85 -1.74 -23.36
C GLY A 91 14.87 -0.93 -22.08
N GLY A 92 14.90 0.40 -22.19
CA GLY A 92 14.84 1.28 -21.02
C GLY A 92 13.57 1.06 -20.19
N SER A 93 13.48 1.72 -19.03
CA SER A 93 12.37 1.56 -18.08
C SER A 93 11.00 2.04 -18.61
N VAL A 94 10.95 2.57 -19.83
CA VAL A 94 9.74 3.05 -20.52
C VAL A 94 9.63 2.44 -21.91
N SER A 95 8.42 2.08 -22.33
CA SER A 95 8.08 1.61 -23.68
C SER A 95 6.66 2.04 -24.05
N TRP A 96 6.26 1.84 -25.30
CA TRP A 96 4.91 2.17 -25.78
C TRP A 96 4.25 0.96 -26.43
N ILE A 97 3.00 0.69 -26.04
CA ILE A 97 2.12 -0.21 -26.76
C ILE A 97 1.40 0.61 -27.82
N ALA A 98 1.33 0.09 -29.05
CA ALA A 98 0.59 0.70 -30.14
C ALA A 98 -0.17 -0.36 -30.95
N GLY A 99 -1.31 0.03 -31.51
CA GLY A 99 -2.10 -0.82 -32.40
C GLY A 99 -2.81 -1.95 -31.69
N LEU A 100 -3.36 -1.70 -30.49
CA LEU A 100 -4.32 -2.63 -29.90
C LEU A 100 -5.49 -2.87 -30.86
N ASP A 101 -5.92 -4.12 -30.96
CA ASP A 101 -7.04 -4.47 -31.84
C ASP A 101 -8.31 -3.74 -31.40
N SER A 102 -9.17 -3.39 -32.35
CA SER A 102 -10.48 -2.75 -32.08
C SER A 102 -11.40 -3.55 -31.15
N SER A 103 -11.15 -4.85 -31.00
CA SER A 103 -11.84 -5.74 -30.06
C SER A 103 -11.25 -5.73 -28.65
N SER A 104 -10.13 -5.03 -28.40
CA SER A 104 -9.58 -4.81 -27.06
C SER A 104 -10.63 -4.21 -26.13
N VAL A 105 -10.63 -4.64 -24.87
CA VAL A 105 -11.53 -4.10 -23.84
C VAL A 105 -11.30 -2.61 -23.65
N LEU A 106 -10.05 -2.14 -23.73
CA LEU A 106 -9.69 -0.73 -23.62
C LEU A 106 -10.25 0.09 -24.78
N VAL A 107 -10.05 -0.37 -26.01
CA VAL A 107 -10.55 0.32 -27.21
C VAL A 107 -12.08 0.33 -27.24
N GLN A 108 -12.74 -0.77 -26.85
CA GLN A 108 -14.20 -0.82 -26.71
C GLN A 108 -14.74 0.14 -25.65
N GLN A 109 -13.96 0.44 -24.60
CA GLN A 109 -14.30 1.43 -23.58
C GLN A 109 -14.00 2.88 -24.02
N GLY A 110 -13.48 3.08 -25.23
CA GLY A 110 -13.20 4.40 -25.80
C GLY A 110 -11.81 4.95 -25.44
N PHE A 111 -10.91 4.13 -24.90
CA PHE A 111 -9.51 4.50 -24.74
C PHE A 111 -8.75 4.39 -26.08
N PRO A 112 -7.66 5.15 -26.26
CA PRO A 112 -6.80 5.03 -27.45
C PRO A 112 -6.19 3.64 -27.55
N ASP A 113 -5.87 3.24 -28.78
CA ASP A 113 -5.23 1.95 -29.11
C ASP A 113 -3.72 1.93 -28.81
N CYS A 114 -3.19 3.01 -28.25
CA CYS A 114 -1.83 3.15 -27.76
C CYS A 114 -1.80 3.61 -26.31
N GLY A 115 -0.74 3.22 -25.60
CA GLY A 115 -0.53 3.58 -24.20
C GLY A 115 0.91 3.36 -23.74
N PRO A 116 1.42 4.20 -22.83
CA PRO A 116 2.74 4.03 -22.26
C PRO A 116 2.79 2.79 -21.35
N VAL A 117 4.00 2.25 -21.21
CA VAL A 117 4.35 1.16 -20.32
C VAL A 117 5.56 1.60 -19.51
N VAL A 118 5.48 1.47 -18.19
CA VAL A 118 6.61 1.69 -17.29
C VAL A 118 6.94 0.38 -16.60
N LEU A 119 8.18 -0.08 -16.79
CA LEU A 119 8.74 -1.18 -16.04
C LEU A 119 9.34 -0.61 -14.76
N HIS A 120 8.99 -1.19 -13.60
CA HIS A 120 9.61 -0.77 -12.35
C HIS A 120 11.12 -1.03 -12.40
N ASP A 121 11.88 0.04 -12.21
CA ASP A 121 13.34 0.04 -12.18
C ASP A 121 13.80 0.92 -11.00
N PRO A 122 14.72 0.44 -10.14
CA PRO A 122 15.30 1.24 -9.06
C PRO A 122 15.84 2.60 -9.51
N GLU A 123 16.34 2.73 -10.75
CA GLU A 123 16.88 3.99 -11.27
C GLU A 123 15.81 5.08 -11.40
N ILE A 124 14.56 4.72 -11.62
CA ILE A 124 13.42 5.65 -11.71
C ILE A 124 12.57 5.64 -10.42
N GLN A 125 13.06 5.06 -9.32
CA GLN A 125 12.29 4.93 -8.08
C GLN A 125 11.86 6.29 -7.51
N GLU A 126 12.71 7.31 -7.63
CA GLU A 126 12.39 8.67 -7.16
C GLU A 126 11.13 9.21 -7.87
N VAL A 127 11.13 9.23 -9.21
CA VAL A 127 9.98 9.71 -10.00
C VAL A 127 8.75 8.80 -9.87
N MET A 128 8.93 7.50 -9.69
CA MET A 128 7.83 6.56 -9.42
C MET A 128 7.16 6.84 -8.07
N SER A 129 7.93 7.11 -7.02
CA SER A 129 7.40 7.44 -5.69
C SER A 129 6.59 8.73 -5.68
N ASP A 130 6.95 9.66 -6.56
CA ASP A 130 6.36 10.98 -6.70
C ASP A 130 5.22 11.06 -7.73
N SER A 131 4.96 9.97 -8.45
CA SER A 131 3.93 9.85 -9.50
C SER A 131 2.54 10.35 -9.09
N ALA A 132 2.16 10.22 -7.81
CA ALA A 132 0.87 10.74 -7.31
C ALA A 132 0.80 12.28 -7.36
N ASN A 133 1.88 12.95 -6.95
CA ASN A 133 1.94 14.40 -6.92
C ASN A 133 2.07 14.95 -8.35
N ILE A 134 2.86 14.28 -9.18
CA ILE A 134 2.99 14.61 -10.61
C ILE A 134 1.63 14.53 -11.29
N LEU A 135 0.86 13.46 -11.06
CA LEU A 135 -0.48 13.31 -11.65
C LEU A 135 -1.43 14.42 -11.18
N TYR A 136 -1.38 14.77 -9.89
CA TYR A 136 -2.20 15.85 -9.32
C TYR A 136 -1.88 17.21 -9.95
N GLU A 137 -0.60 17.52 -10.19
CA GLU A 137 -0.17 18.76 -10.85
C GLU A 137 -0.48 18.80 -12.34
N LEU A 138 -0.36 17.65 -13.03
CA LEU A 138 -0.70 17.53 -14.45
C LEU A 138 -2.21 17.71 -14.67
N ALA A 139 -3.01 17.13 -13.79
CA ALA A 139 -4.45 17.08 -13.92
C ALA A 139 -5.10 16.77 -12.55
N GLU A 140 -5.48 17.81 -11.81
CA GLU A 140 -6.13 17.70 -10.50
C GLU A 140 -7.31 16.69 -10.54
N ASP A 141 -8.07 16.69 -11.64
CA ASP A 141 -9.21 15.82 -11.86
C ASP A 141 -8.83 14.37 -12.23
N ALA A 142 -7.68 14.15 -12.87
CA ALA A 142 -7.23 12.82 -13.27
C ALA A 142 -6.88 11.96 -12.05
N HIS A 143 -6.29 12.55 -11.01
CA HIS A 143 -5.96 11.83 -9.79
C HIS A 143 -7.21 11.26 -9.08
N GLU A 144 -8.31 12.01 -9.06
CA GLU A 144 -9.57 11.55 -8.44
C GLU A 144 -10.34 10.54 -9.29
N GLN A 145 -10.22 10.63 -10.62
CA GLN A 145 -10.95 9.77 -11.56
C GLN A 145 -10.18 8.50 -11.96
N MET A 146 -8.94 8.37 -11.50
CA MET A 146 -8.09 7.24 -11.85
C MET A 146 -8.54 5.96 -11.13
N SER A 147 -8.60 4.85 -11.86
CA SER A 147 -8.73 3.50 -11.31
C SER A 147 -7.51 2.65 -11.65
N LEU A 148 -7.11 1.78 -10.72
CA LEU A 148 -6.00 0.84 -10.88
C LEU A 148 -6.54 -0.59 -10.95
N HIS A 149 -6.20 -1.30 -12.02
CA HIS A 149 -6.63 -2.68 -12.26
C HIS A 149 -5.41 -3.60 -12.30
N HIS A 150 -5.23 -4.43 -11.28
CA HIS A 150 -4.14 -5.40 -11.24
C HIS A 150 -4.53 -6.67 -12.00
N ASP A 151 -3.63 -7.15 -12.85
CA ASP A 151 -3.79 -8.37 -13.62
C ASP A 151 -2.47 -9.16 -13.60
N THR A 152 -2.35 -10.06 -12.64
CA THR A 152 -1.16 -10.89 -12.45
C THR A 152 -1.02 -11.97 -13.52
N ASP A 153 -2.13 -12.42 -14.09
CA ASP A 153 -2.22 -13.59 -14.96
C ASP A 153 -2.69 -13.24 -16.38
N TRP A 154 -2.78 -11.95 -16.69
CA TRP A 154 -3.22 -11.40 -17.98
C TRP A 154 -4.61 -11.90 -18.41
N THR A 155 -5.51 -12.03 -17.43
CA THR A 155 -6.87 -12.53 -17.62
C THR A 155 -7.88 -11.42 -17.88
N GLN A 156 -7.64 -10.23 -17.35
CA GLN A 156 -8.50 -9.06 -17.52
C GLN A 156 -8.11 -8.25 -18.77
N PHE A 157 -6.82 -8.17 -19.07
CA PHE A 157 -6.26 -7.45 -20.21
C PHE A 157 -5.28 -8.34 -21.01
N PRO A 158 -5.74 -9.49 -21.54
CA PRO A 158 -4.89 -10.41 -22.29
C PRO A 158 -4.21 -9.74 -23.49
N GLU A 159 -4.89 -8.81 -24.16
CA GLU A 159 -4.34 -8.07 -25.29
C GLU A 159 -3.18 -7.15 -24.90
N VAL A 160 -3.20 -6.61 -23.67
CA VAL A 160 -2.10 -5.80 -23.14
C VAL A 160 -0.91 -6.69 -22.84
N GLY A 161 -1.14 -7.86 -22.23
CA GLY A 161 -0.10 -8.87 -22.01
C GLY A 161 0.57 -9.35 -23.30
N GLU A 162 -0.22 -9.64 -24.35
CA GLU A 162 0.32 -10.02 -25.65
C GLU A 162 1.11 -8.87 -26.33
N ALA A 163 0.67 -7.61 -26.14
CA ALA A 163 1.43 -6.45 -26.60
C ALA A 163 2.75 -6.26 -25.83
N LEU A 164 2.76 -6.51 -24.50
CA LEU A 164 3.98 -6.52 -23.68
C LEU A 164 4.98 -7.56 -24.18
N LYS A 165 4.52 -8.78 -24.52
CA LYS A 165 5.36 -9.81 -25.16
C LYS A 165 5.96 -9.34 -26.47
N ALA A 166 5.19 -8.64 -27.30
CA ALA A 166 5.65 -8.14 -28.59
C ALA A 166 6.78 -7.09 -28.47
N ILE A 167 6.82 -6.34 -27.37
CA ILE A 167 7.90 -5.39 -27.04
C ILE A 167 9.03 -6.02 -26.21
N GLY A 168 8.98 -7.34 -25.96
CA GLY A 168 10.05 -8.09 -25.28
C GLY A 168 9.97 -8.06 -23.75
N ILE A 169 8.84 -7.64 -23.18
CA ILE A 169 8.57 -7.73 -21.74
C ILE A 169 7.95 -9.10 -21.47
N GLU A 170 8.63 -9.92 -20.67
CA GLU A 170 8.18 -11.28 -20.31
C GLU A 170 6.93 -11.25 -19.43
N GLU A 171 6.40 -12.44 -19.07
CA GLU A 171 5.14 -12.68 -18.33
C GLU A 171 5.17 -12.16 -16.88
N LEU A 172 5.39 -10.86 -16.73
CA LEU A 172 5.37 -10.15 -15.47
C LEU A 172 3.96 -9.66 -15.16
N ALA A 173 3.64 -9.61 -13.86
CA ALA A 173 2.39 -9.04 -13.39
C ALA A 173 2.25 -7.58 -13.83
N LEU A 174 1.07 -7.23 -14.35
CA LEU A 174 0.76 -5.88 -14.84
C LEU A 174 -0.33 -5.19 -14.01
N CYS A 175 -0.33 -3.86 -14.03
CA CYS A 175 -1.42 -3.03 -13.54
C CYS A 175 -1.74 -1.99 -14.60
N VAL A 176 -3.02 -1.90 -14.95
CA VAL A 176 -3.53 -0.89 -15.87
C VAL A 176 -4.13 0.25 -15.06
N ALA A 177 -3.59 1.45 -15.24
CA ALA A 177 -4.16 2.69 -14.72
C ALA A 177 -5.07 3.29 -15.79
N LEU A 178 -6.32 3.59 -15.43
CA LEU A 178 -7.34 4.14 -16.32
C LEU A 178 -7.79 5.51 -15.82
N CYS A 179 -7.94 6.48 -16.71
CA CYS A 179 -8.53 7.79 -16.43
C CYS A 179 -9.65 8.09 -17.44
N PRO A 180 -10.89 7.63 -17.17
CA PRO A 180 -11.99 7.73 -18.13
C PRO A 180 -12.31 9.17 -18.57
N GLY A 181 -12.27 10.16 -17.67
CA GLY A 181 -12.61 11.55 -18.02
C GLY A 181 -11.66 12.20 -19.03
N ARG A 182 -10.47 11.64 -19.22
CA ARG A 182 -9.49 12.09 -20.22
C ARG A 182 -9.27 11.08 -21.34
N ALA A 183 -9.97 9.95 -21.30
CA ALA A 183 -9.71 8.79 -22.17
C ALA A 183 -8.22 8.42 -22.21
N LYS A 184 -7.54 8.42 -21.05
CA LYS A 184 -6.11 8.06 -20.94
C LYS A 184 -5.94 6.78 -20.15
N TRP A 185 -4.91 6.03 -20.50
CA TRP A 185 -4.51 4.84 -19.77
C TRP A 185 -2.99 4.66 -19.83
N GLY A 186 -2.45 3.85 -18.93
CA GLY A 186 -1.04 3.46 -18.90
C GLY A 186 -0.84 2.16 -18.14
N VAL A 187 0.25 1.46 -18.42
CA VAL A 187 0.59 0.17 -17.82
C VAL A 187 1.81 0.28 -16.93
N GLY A 188 1.73 -0.28 -15.72
CA GLY A 188 2.86 -0.50 -14.83
C GLY A 188 3.17 -1.99 -14.71
N VAL A 189 4.44 -2.35 -14.80
CA VAL A 189 4.91 -3.75 -14.72
C VAL A 189 5.86 -3.90 -13.53
N ALA A 190 5.53 -4.78 -12.59
CA ALA A 190 6.40 -5.12 -11.45
C ALA A 190 5.91 -6.38 -10.71
N GLY A 191 6.82 -7.11 -10.07
CA GLY A 191 6.46 -8.27 -9.24
C GLY A 191 5.62 -7.90 -8.01
N ASN A 192 5.98 -6.82 -7.31
CA ASN A 192 5.28 -6.35 -6.12
C ASN A 192 4.09 -5.45 -6.48
N GLN A 193 2.93 -5.67 -5.85
CA GLN A 193 1.70 -4.93 -6.15
C GLN A 193 1.83 -3.41 -5.96
N LYS A 194 2.49 -2.94 -4.90
CA LYS A 194 2.69 -1.52 -4.61
C LYS A 194 3.56 -0.85 -5.67
N LYS A 195 4.69 -1.47 -5.99
CA LYS A 195 5.61 -1.06 -7.06
C LYS A 195 4.90 -1.01 -8.41
N ARG A 196 4.06 -2.00 -8.68
CA ARG A 196 3.25 -2.09 -9.89
C ARG A 196 2.23 -0.94 -10.00
N SER A 197 1.58 -0.57 -8.90
CA SER A 197 0.70 0.60 -8.83
C SER A 197 1.44 1.93 -9.01
N GLN A 198 2.66 2.05 -8.49
CA GLN A 198 3.50 3.25 -8.70
C GLN A 198 3.90 3.39 -10.17
N ALA A 199 4.40 2.31 -10.78
CA ALA A 199 4.73 2.29 -12.21
C ALA A 199 3.50 2.60 -13.09
N ALA A 200 2.32 2.06 -12.76
CA ALA A 200 1.10 2.30 -13.53
C ALA A 200 0.64 3.75 -13.44
N ARG A 201 0.75 4.38 -12.26
CA ARG A 201 0.49 5.81 -12.08
C ARG A 201 1.46 6.68 -12.86
N LEU A 202 2.75 6.38 -12.80
CA LEU A 202 3.77 7.11 -13.56
C LEU A 202 3.52 6.98 -15.08
N SER A 203 3.15 5.79 -15.53
CA SER A 203 2.74 5.54 -16.91
C SER A 203 1.54 6.40 -17.33
N LEU A 204 0.51 6.48 -16.48
CA LEU A 204 -0.62 7.38 -16.73
C LEU A 204 -0.21 8.86 -16.76
N CYS A 205 0.76 9.29 -15.94
CA CYS A 205 1.31 10.65 -16.00
C CYS A 205 1.86 10.96 -17.40
N LEU A 206 2.62 10.03 -18.01
CA LEU A 206 3.12 10.19 -19.38
C LEU A 206 1.97 10.36 -20.39
N ALA A 207 0.93 9.54 -20.28
CA ALA A 207 -0.23 9.60 -21.17
C ALA A 207 -0.98 10.94 -21.06
N VAL A 208 -1.08 11.51 -19.86
CA VAL A 208 -1.74 12.80 -19.61
C VAL A 208 -0.84 13.98 -20.00
N ALA A 209 0.46 13.90 -19.72
CA ALA A 209 1.43 14.96 -19.97
C ALA A 209 1.59 15.29 -21.46
N SER A 210 1.47 14.30 -22.34
CA SER A 210 1.53 14.50 -23.81
C SER A 210 0.46 15.46 -24.36
N GLU A 211 -0.61 15.73 -23.61
CA GLU A 211 -1.68 16.67 -23.99
C GLU A 211 -1.81 17.85 -23.02
N CYS A 212 -0.96 17.94 -22.01
CA CYS A 212 -1.10 18.94 -20.96
C CYS A 212 -0.16 20.13 -21.17
N SER A 213 -0.72 21.33 -21.28
CA SER A 213 0.05 22.57 -21.44
C SER A 213 0.88 22.95 -20.21
N SER A 214 0.57 22.41 -19.02
CA SER A 214 1.32 22.69 -17.79
C SER A 214 2.58 21.83 -17.64
N ASN A 215 2.79 20.84 -18.51
CA ASN A 215 3.91 19.89 -18.37
C ASN A 215 5.27 20.59 -18.30
N GLU A 216 5.50 21.64 -19.08
CA GLU A 216 6.76 22.40 -19.06
C GLU A 216 7.06 22.99 -17.67
N SER A 217 6.04 23.50 -16.97
CA SER A 217 6.19 24.02 -15.61
C SER A 217 6.54 22.93 -14.60
N ILE A 218 6.02 21.71 -14.82
CA ILE A 218 6.26 20.56 -13.93
C ILE A 218 7.67 20.01 -14.17
N CYS A 219 8.13 19.92 -15.42
CA CYS A 219 9.52 19.56 -15.74
C CYS A 219 10.53 20.53 -15.09
N GLN A 220 10.19 21.81 -14.98
CA GLN A 220 11.03 22.81 -14.30
C GLN A 220 11.00 22.68 -12.78
N SER A 221 9.85 22.38 -12.17
CA SER A 221 9.73 22.22 -10.72
C SER A 221 10.25 20.87 -10.22
N ARG A 222 10.25 19.84 -11.08
CA ARG A 222 10.63 18.46 -10.78
C ARG A 222 11.62 17.95 -11.84
N PRO A 223 12.93 18.24 -11.71
CA PRO A 223 13.94 17.85 -12.71
C PRO A 223 13.96 16.35 -13.04
N CYS A 224 13.79 15.48 -12.03
CA CYS A 224 13.72 14.03 -12.23
C CYS A 224 12.55 13.59 -13.13
N TRP A 225 11.40 14.29 -13.05
CA TRP A 225 10.29 14.10 -13.99
C TRP A 225 10.66 14.62 -15.38
N GLY A 226 11.29 15.80 -15.49
CA GLY A 226 11.68 16.39 -16.77
C GLY A 226 12.63 15.50 -17.57
N GLU A 227 13.63 14.92 -16.91
CA GLU A 227 14.57 13.96 -17.50
C GLU A 227 13.84 12.69 -17.96
N PHE A 228 13.03 12.10 -17.07
CA PHE A 228 12.25 10.90 -17.36
C PHE A 228 11.24 11.10 -18.52
N TYR A 229 10.52 12.22 -18.52
CA TYR A 229 9.57 12.57 -19.58
C TYR A 229 10.27 12.74 -20.94
N SER A 230 11.44 13.39 -20.96
CA SER A 230 12.23 13.55 -22.19
C SER A 230 12.68 12.21 -22.77
N MET A 231 13.09 11.27 -21.90
CA MET A 231 13.41 9.91 -22.31
C MET A 231 12.19 9.17 -22.88
N ALA A 232 11.04 9.29 -22.21
CA ALA A 232 9.80 8.66 -22.63
C ALA A 232 9.26 9.20 -23.97
N GLU A 233 9.40 10.50 -24.21
CA GLU A 233 9.01 11.17 -25.46
C GLU A 233 9.89 10.72 -26.64
N ALA A 234 11.21 10.62 -26.44
CA ALA A 234 12.12 10.09 -27.44
C ALA A 234 11.76 8.64 -27.83
N GLU A 235 11.39 7.80 -26.85
CA GLU A 235 10.95 6.43 -27.10
C GLU A 235 9.60 6.39 -27.85
N MET A 236 8.69 7.31 -27.55
CA MET A 236 7.41 7.44 -28.27
C MET A 236 7.65 7.74 -29.76
N GLU A 237 8.52 8.71 -30.06
CA GLU A 237 8.87 9.07 -31.44
C GLU A 237 9.58 7.92 -32.19
N ALA A 238 10.46 7.19 -31.49
CA ALA A 238 11.11 6.00 -32.02
C ALA A 238 10.09 4.90 -32.39
N SER A 239 9.04 4.73 -31.57
CA SER A 239 7.99 3.74 -31.84
C SER A 239 7.16 4.07 -33.09
N HIS A 240 6.87 5.36 -33.34
CA HIS A 240 6.12 5.79 -34.52
C HIS A 240 6.92 5.67 -35.82
N THR A 241 8.22 5.91 -35.78
CA THR A 241 9.09 5.81 -36.96
C THR A 241 9.42 4.37 -37.36
N ALA A 242 9.35 3.42 -36.42
CA ALA A 242 9.68 2.01 -36.66
C ALA A 242 8.68 1.28 -37.58
N GLY A 243 7.50 1.84 -37.84
CA GLY A 243 6.43 1.22 -38.62
C GLY A 243 5.88 -0.07 -38.00
N PRO A 244 4.78 -0.64 -38.54
CA PRO A 244 4.23 -1.89 -38.03
C PRO A 244 5.26 -3.01 -38.20
N ARG A 245 5.87 -3.46 -37.09
CA ARG A 245 6.73 -4.64 -37.10
C ARG A 245 5.84 -5.85 -37.35
N HIS A 246 5.71 -6.25 -38.61
CA HIS A 246 5.06 -7.51 -38.93
C HIS A 246 5.79 -8.63 -38.18
N PRO A 247 5.10 -9.46 -37.38
CA PRO A 247 5.75 -10.57 -36.73
C PRO A 247 6.46 -11.40 -37.81
N PRO A 248 7.72 -11.81 -37.59
CA PRO A 248 8.46 -12.57 -38.58
C PRO A 248 7.62 -13.81 -38.92
N ASN A 249 7.08 -13.84 -40.14
CA ASN A 249 6.16 -14.87 -40.58
C ASN A 249 6.94 -16.19 -40.69
N GLY A 250 7.01 -16.92 -39.57
CA GLY A 250 7.80 -18.14 -39.37
C GLY A 250 7.30 -19.37 -40.12
N LYS A 251 6.76 -19.20 -41.34
CA LYS A 251 6.37 -20.29 -42.23
C LYS A 251 7.37 -20.45 -43.37
N GLY A 252 8.66 -20.55 -43.03
CA GLY A 252 9.69 -21.08 -43.91
C GLY A 252 9.61 -22.61 -43.96
N ARG A 253 8.85 -23.16 -44.91
CA ARG A 253 8.91 -24.59 -45.28
C ARG A 253 10.36 -24.97 -45.63
N PRO A 254 10.91 -26.10 -45.14
CA PRO A 254 12.21 -26.59 -45.61
C PRO A 254 12.05 -27.20 -47.01
N GLY A 255 12.14 -26.35 -48.03
CA GLY A 255 12.08 -26.72 -49.43
C GLY A 255 13.45 -26.67 -50.09
N GLN A 256 14.20 -27.75 -49.96
CA GLN A 256 15.14 -28.31 -50.95
C GLN A 256 15.41 -27.43 -52.20
N GLN A 257 16.52 -26.68 -52.22
CA GLN A 257 17.13 -26.25 -53.49
C GLN A 257 18.65 -26.44 -53.47
N LYS A 258 19.07 -27.42 -54.27
CA LYS A 258 20.45 -27.66 -54.70
C LYS A 258 20.88 -26.56 -55.67
N GLY A 259 22.08 -26.03 -55.44
CA GLY A 259 23.04 -25.61 -56.46
C GLY A 259 22.79 -24.27 -57.17
N ALA A 260 23.71 -23.32 -57.00
CA ALA A 260 24.63 -22.88 -58.07
C ALA A 260 25.31 -21.54 -57.74
N ARG A 261 26.65 -21.56 -57.88
CA ARG A 261 27.52 -20.53 -58.45
C ARG A 261 27.43 -19.07 -57.95
N ARG A 262 28.45 -18.76 -57.14
CA ARG A 262 29.16 -17.48 -56.96
C ARG A 262 29.49 -16.77 -58.30
N PRO A 263 29.37 -15.44 -58.35
CA PRO A 263 30.41 -14.62 -58.97
C PRO A 263 30.92 -13.49 -58.06
N LYS A 264 32.11 -13.02 -58.43
CA LYS A 264 32.97 -12.00 -57.79
C LYS A 264 32.55 -10.57 -58.13
N ALA A 265 32.94 -9.67 -57.22
CA ALA A 265 33.45 -8.29 -57.41
C ALA A 265 32.48 -7.17 -57.81
N GLN A 266 32.47 -6.08 -57.02
CA GLN A 266 33.05 -4.78 -57.40
C GLN A 266 33.02 -3.77 -56.23
N GLU A 267 34.15 -3.10 -56.02
CA GLU A 267 34.33 -1.89 -55.19
C GLU A 267 33.87 -0.63 -55.95
N PRO A 268 33.58 0.47 -55.23
CA PRO A 268 34.19 1.79 -55.54
C PRO A 268 34.72 2.45 -54.24
N VAL A 269 35.92 3.05 -54.13
CA VAL A 269 36.58 4.17 -54.85
C VAL A 269 36.01 5.56 -54.46
N VAL A 270 36.73 6.19 -53.51
CA VAL A 270 36.93 7.62 -53.13
C VAL A 270 35.77 8.59 -52.88
N SER A 271 35.85 9.30 -51.74
CA SER A 271 36.00 10.77 -51.74
C SER A 271 36.59 11.26 -50.41
N ALA A 272 37.63 12.09 -50.53
CA ALA A 272 38.42 12.69 -49.45
C ALA A 272 38.03 14.15 -49.24
N TYR A 273 37.98 14.58 -47.97
CA TYR A 273 38.25 15.91 -47.43
C TYR A 273 38.71 15.65 -45.98
N ASP A 274 39.95 15.84 -45.55
CA ASP A 274 40.86 17.00 -45.59
C ASP A 274 40.38 18.14 -44.68
N THR A 275 40.82 18.09 -43.42
CA THR A 275 40.97 19.26 -42.52
C THR A 275 42.00 18.87 -41.44
N GLU A 276 43.21 19.40 -41.59
CA GLU A 276 44.31 19.35 -40.63
C GLU A 276 44.18 20.45 -39.55
N GLU A 277 44.96 20.24 -38.47
CA GLU A 277 45.51 21.20 -37.49
C GLU A 277 44.71 21.54 -36.19
N ASP A 278 44.94 20.70 -35.15
CA ASP A 278 45.68 20.93 -33.87
C ASP A 278 45.98 22.40 -33.40
N PRO A 279 46.41 22.71 -32.14
CA PRO A 279 46.59 21.88 -30.92
C PRO A 279 46.26 22.57 -29.55
N ALA A 280 46.63 21.87 -28.45
CA ALA A 280 47.02 22.36 -27.10
C ALA A 280 45.99 22.21 -25.96
N ASP A 281 46.26 21.32 -25.00
CA ASP A 281 46.69 21.60 -23.59
C ASP A 281 45.45 21.46 -22.67
N GLU A 282 45.37 20.77 -21.54
CA GLU A 282 46.26 20.31 -20.46
C GLU A 282 45.61 19.00 -19.90
N ALA A 283 46.26 17.88 -19.59
CA ALA A 283 47.28 17.60 -18.57
C ALA A 283 46.85 17.93 -17.12
N GLU A 284 45.98 17.13 -16.50
CA GLU A 284 45.98 16.81 -15.04
C GLU A 284 45.36 15.42 -14.84
N GLU A 285 46.16 14.41 -14.48
CA GLU A 285 46.58 14.02 -13.11
C GLU A 285 45.74 12.83 -12.62
N SER A 286 46.13 11.66 -13.11
CA SER A 286 45.63 10.36 -12.65
C SER A 286 46.16 10.08 -11.24
N GLN A 287 45.29 10.12 -10.25
CA GLN A 287 45.61 9.72 -8.88
C GLN A 287 45.49 8.19 -8.77
N GLU A 288 46.65 7.51 -8.78
CA GLU A 288 46.78 6.09 -8.44
C GLU A 288 46.34 5.87 -6.99
N PHE A 289 45.24 5.13 -6.79
CA PHE A 289 44.90 4.53 -5.50
C PHE A 289 45.52 3.13 -5.43
N PRO A 290 46.24 2.80 -4.34
CA PRO A 290 46.80 1.47 -4.18
C PRO A 290 45.70 0.44 -3.92
N GLU A 291 45.70 -0.61 -4.75
CA GLU A 291 45.06 -1.89 -4.47
C GLU A 291 45.75 -2.51 -3.24
N GLU A 292 45.10 -2.41 -2.07
CA GLU A 292 45.43 -3.28 -0.94
C GLU A 292 44.51 -4.51 -0.99
N GLU A 293 45.12 -5.60 -1.43
CA GLU A 293 44.72 -6.98 -1.15
C GLU A 293 44.66 -7.20 0.37
N GLU A 294 43.49 -7.56 0.90
CA GLU A 294 43.45 -8.33 2.14
C GLU A 294 42.37 -9.42 2.03
N GLU A 295 42.79 -10.56 1.49
CA GLU A 295 42.06 -11.81 1.56
C GLU A 295 42.05 -12.32 3.01
N ALA A 296 40.95 -12.11 3.72
CA ALA A 296 40.65 -12.85 4.95
C ALA A 296 39.90 -14.13 4.58
N ALA A 297 40.66 -15.22 4.47
CA ALA A 297 40.14 -16.58 4.41
C ALA A 297 39.37 -16.90 5.70
N VAL A 298 38.04 -16.97 5.61
CA VAL A 298 37.19 -17.55 6.65
C VAL A 298 36.97 -19.02 6.26
N GLU A 299 37.61 -19.92 7.00
CA GLU A 299 37.36 -21.36 6.99
C GLU A 299 35.89 -21.60 7.41
N GLU A 300 35.03 -21.92 6.43
CA GLU A 300 33.71 -22.49 6.70
C GLU A 300 33.88 -23.96 7.10
N GLU A 301 33.75 -24.23 8.39
CA GLU A 301 33.70 -25.57 8.97
C GLU A 301 32.32 -26.18 8.66
N GLU A 302 32.24 -27.04 7.64
CA GLU A 302 31.04 -27.81 7.31
C GLU A 302 30.72 -28.80 8.43
N VAL A 303 29.67 -28.49 9.22
CA VAL A 303 29.09 -29.42 10.19
C VAL A 303 28.09 -30.32 9.46
N PRO A 304 28.28 -31.65 9.41
CA PRO A 304 27.31 -32.56 8.82
C PRO A 304 26.10 -32.69 9.76
N VAL A 305 24.97 -32.13 9.35
CA VAL A 305 23.68 -32.35 10.02
C VAL A 305 23.10 -33.65 9.47
N GLU A 306 23.30 -34.75 10.20
CA GLU A 306 22.58 -36.00 9.99
C GLU A 306 21.08 -35.77 10.28
N ALA A 307 20.27 -35.77 9.23
CA ALA A 307 18.81 -35.77 9.35
C ALA A 307 18.34 -37.22 9.61
N GLU A 308 18.11 -37.55 10.87
CA GLU A 308 17.34 -38.74 11.24
C GLU A 308 15.85 -38.46 11.01
N GLU A 309 15.28 -39.07 9.97
CA GLU A 309 13.85 -39.09 9.72
C GLU A 309 13.17 -40.06 10.70
N GLU A 310 12.56 -39.53 11.77
CA GLU A 310 11.65 -40.32 12.60
C GLU A 310 10.27 -40.46 11.93
N PRO A 311 9.75 -41.68 11.73
CA PRO A 311 8.44 -41.93 11.17
C PRO A 311 7.35 -41.69 12.24
N TRP A 312 6.54 -40.65 12.04
CA TRP A 312 5.36 -40.41 12.86
C TRP A 312 4.24 -41.37 12.43
N GLU A 313 3.94 -42.36 13.29
CA GLU A 313 2.80 -43.26 13.14
C GLU A 313 1.49 -42.47 13.29
N GLU A 314 0.68 -42.45 12.23
CA GLU A 314 -0.69 -41.95 12.25
C GLU A 314 -1.56 -42.86 13.14
N ALA A 315 -1.84 -42.42 14.36
CA ALA A 315 -2.88 -43.02 15.19
C ALA A 315 -4.25 -42.50 14.74
N GLU A 316 -4.93 -43.29 13.90
CA GLU A 316 -6.35 -43.13 13.60
C GLU A 316 -7.17 -43.26 14.89
N ASN A 317 -7.65 -42.12 15.42
CA ASN A 317 -8.64 -42.11 16.49
C ASN A 317 -10.02 -41.83 15.87
N GLU A 318 -10.72 -42.90 15.53
CA GLU A 318 -12.09 -42.90 15.00
C GLU A 318 -13.07 -42.66 16.16
N GLU A 319 -13.32 -41.38 16.49
CA GLU A 319 -14.32 -41.01 17.50
C GLU A 319 -15.72 -40.96 16.87
N VAL A 320 -16.54 -41.92 17.30
CA VAL A 320 -17.94 -42.12 16.90
C VAL A 320 -18.80 -40.94 17.37
N ALA A 321 -19.33 -40.17 16.42
CA ALA A 321 -20.26 -39.07 16.70
C ALA A 321 -21.62 -39.60 17.20
N GLU A 322 -21.94 -39.33 18.47
CA GLU A 322 -23.29 -39.46 19.00
C GLU A 322 -24.23 -38.36 18.44
N PRO A 323 -25.52 -38.67 18.20
CA PRO A 323 -26.48 -37.70 17.68
C PRO A 323 -26.90 -36.68 18.73
N ALA A 324 -26.72 -35.39 18.41
CA ALA A 324 -27.05 -34.26 19.25
C ALA A 324 -28.55 -34.15 19.57
N GLU A 325 -28.87 -34.04 20.87
CA GLU A 325 -30.20 -33.66 21.36
C GLU A 325 -30.47 -32.15 21.16
N PRO A 326 -31.74 -31.74 21.01
CA PRO A 326 -32.12 -30.35 20.78
C PRO A 326 -31.88 -29.48 22.04
N VAL A 327 -30.93 -28.56 21.95
CA VAL A 327 -30.57 -27.60 22.99
C VAL A 327 -31.69 -26.55 23.16
N GLU A 328 -32.27 -26.47 24.36
CA GLU A 328 -33.18 -25.40 24.76
C GLU A 328 -32.47 -24.03 24.86
N PRO A 329 -33.14 -22.91 24.53
CA PRO A 329 -32.51 -21.59 24.54
C PRO A 329 -32.13 -21.13 25.96
N ALA A 330 -30.85 -20.81 26.13
CA ALA A 330 -30.26 -20.40 27.40
C ALA A 330 -30.95 -19.18 28.05
N PRO A 331 -31.05 -19.13 29.40
CA PRO A 331 -31.65 -18.02 30.12
C PRO A 331 -30.80 -16.75 29.98
N LYS A 332 -31.47 -15.64 29.62
CA LYS A 332 -30.88 -14.30 29.51
C LYS A 332 -30.22 -13.91 30.83
N ARG A 333 -28.90 -13.70 30.81
CA ARG A 333 -28.13 -13.23 31.98
C ARG A 333 -28.64 -11.86 32.46
N PRO A 334 -28.72 -11.63 33.78
CA PRO A 334 -29.15 -10.36 34.35
C PRO A 334 -28.14 -9.25 34.03
N ARG A 335 -28.64 -8.16 33.44
CA ARG A 335 -27.88 -6.97 33.09
C ARG A 335 -27.57 -6.19 34.37
N THR A 336 -26.33 -6.26 34.85
CA THR A 336 -25.87 -5.56 36.05
C THR A 336 -25.85 -4.04 35.79
N THR A 337 -26.71 -3.29 36.46
CA THR A 337 -26.78 -1.81 36.37
C THR A 337 -25.74 -1.17 37.27
N ALA A 338 -24.46 -1.34 36.97
CA ALA A 338 -23.41 -0.53 37.59
C ALA A 338 -23.37 0.84 36.90
N THR A 339 -23.47 1.91 37.70
CA THR A 339 -23.32 3.29 37.24
C THR A 339 -21.92 3.45 36.60
N PRO A 340 -21.80 3.78 35.31
CA PRO A 340 -20.50 3.88 34.67
C PRO A 340 -19.70 5.02 35.32
N ALA A 341 -18.52 4.70 35.83
CA ALA A 341 -17.56 5.68 36.30
C ALA A 341 -17.29 6.69 35.17
N ALA A 342 -17.10 7.97 35.51
CA ALA A 342 -16.90 9.03 34.55
C ALA A 342 -15.67 8.72 33.67
N VAL A 343 -15.93 8.30 32.43
CA VAL A 343 -14.91 7.92 31.45
C VAL A 343 -14.03 9.13 31.16
N SER A 344 -12.79 9.09 31.63
CA SER A 344 -11.80 10.11 31.30
C SER A 344 -11.47 10.00 29.82
N LYS A 345 -11.97 10.94 29.01
CA LYS A 345 -11.67 11.09 27.57
C LYS A 345 -10.23 11.56 27.34
N SER A 346 -9.28 10.82 27.90
CA SER A 346 -7.85 11.06 27.84
C SER A 346 -7.25 10.25 26.69
N LEU A 347 -6.24 10.82 26.02
CA LEU A 347 -5.36 10.12 25.06
C LEU A 347 -4.34 9.24 25.81
N ALA A 348 -4.82 8.49 26.80
CA ALA A 348 -3.99 7.57 27.56
C ALA A 348 -3.77 6.29 26.74
N PRO A 349 -2.59 5.67 26.81
CA PRO A 349 -2.35 4.33 26.28
C PRO A 349 -3.18 3.31 27.07
N HIS A 350 -3.83 2.37 26.37
CA HIS A 350 -4.53 1.24 26.99
C HIS A 350 -4.04 -0.07 26.40
N TRP A 351 -3.54 -0.96 27.25
CA TRP A 351 -3.17 -2.32 26.86
C TRP A 351 -4.42 -3.21 26.82
N LEU A 352 -4.66 -3.80 25.65
CA LEU A 352 -5.75 -4.72 25.39
C LEU A 352 -5.20 -6.15 25.36
N TYR A 353 -5.98 -7.09 25.87
CA TYR A 353 -5.71 -8.52 25.75
C TYR A 353 -6.90 -9.19 25.08
N ILE A 354 -6.67 -9.81 23.93
CA ILE A 354 -7.73 -10.39 23.09
C ILE A 354 -7.69 -11.91 23.20
N GLN A 355 -8.73 -12.49 23.79
CA GLN A 355 -8.84 -13.95 23.93
C GLN A 355 -9.20 -14.64 22.61
N ASP A 356 -10.14 -14.07 21.86
CA ASP A 356 -10.64 -14.62 20.59
C ASP A 356 -10.11 -13.77 19.43
N MET A 357 -8.97 -14.18 18.88
CA MET A 357 -8.28 -13.43 17.82
C MET A 357 -9.07 -13.53 16.51
N PRO A 358 -9.48 -12.40 15.90
CA PRO A 358 -10.19 -12.41 14.64
C PRO A 358 -9.30 -12.98 13.52
N PRO A 359 -9.88 -13.57 12.46
CA PRO A 359 -9.12 -14.26 11.41
C PRO A 359 -7.98 -13.44 10.79
N SER A 360 -8.15 -12.12 10.62
CA SER A 360 -7.14 -11.22 10.06
C SER A 360 -5.96 -10.94 11.00
N LEU A 361 -6.08 -11.27 12.29
CA LEU A 361 -5.02 -11.09 13.29
C LEU A 361 -4.49 -12.43 13.83
N GLN A 362 -4.92 -13.57 13.26
CA GLN A 362 -4.40 -14.89 13.68
C GLN A 362 -2.90 -14.98 13.47
N GLY A 363 -2.18 -15.43 14.49
CA GLY A 363 -0.71 -15.51 14.50
C GLY A 363 -0.01 -14.28 15.09
N LEU A 364 -0.71 -13.15 15.25
CA LEU A 364 -0.19 -11.97 15.93
C LEU A 364 -0.36 -12.07 17.46
N PRO A 365 0.40 -11.30 18.27
CA PRO A 365 0.28 -11.33 19.72
C PRO A 365 -1.12 -10.94 20.20
N GLN A 366 -1.62 -11.62 21.24
CA GLN A 366 -2.92 -11.34 21.85
C GLN A 366 -2.96 -10.04 22.63
N GLU A 367 -1.79 -9.56 23.07
CA GLU A 367 -1.63 -8.28 23.74
C GLU A 367 -1.28 -7.18 22.73
N THR A 368 -1.98 -6.06 22.80
CA THR A 368 -1.78 -4.93 21.88
C THR A 368 -2.01 -3.59 22.58
N LEU A 369 -1.38 -2.54 22.04
CA LEU A 369 -1.62 -1.18 22.47
C LEU A 369 -2.81 -0.56 21.74
N SER A 370 -3.65 0.16 22.48
CA SER A 370 -4.72 0.97 21.92
C SER A 370 -4.66 2.44 22.37
N LEU A 371 -5.06 3.33 21.47
CA LEU A 371 -5.09 4.77 21.70
C LEU A 371 -6.43 5.36 21.27
N LEU A 372 -7.10 6.04 22.21
CA LEU A 372 -8.31 6.80 21.94
C LEU A 372 -7.95 8.22 21.48
N ALA A 373 -8.24 8.55 20.21
CA ALA A 373 -8.16 9.88 19.64
C ALA A 373 -9.26 10.79 20.23
N GLY A 374 -9.07 11.16 21.50
CA GLY A 374 -9.97 12.03 22.23
C GLY A 374 -9.90 13.49 21.80
N ASN A 375 -10.23 14.38 22.73
CA ASN A 375 -10.12 15.83 22.50
C ASN A 375 -8.72 16.23 21.98
N TRP A 376 -8.66 17.32 21.21
CA TRP A 376 -7.49 17.79 20.45
C TRP A 376 -6.27 18.22 21.30
N LYS A 377 -6.21 17.82 22.58
CA LYS A 377 -5.18 18.23 23.53
C LYS A 377 -3.78 17.70 23.17
N ARG A 378 -3.67 16.51 22.56
CA ARG A 378 -2.40 16.00 22.01
C ARG A 378 -2.41 15.97 20.48
N LYS A 379 -2.91 17.04 19.86
CA LYS A 379 -2.89 17.17 18.39
C LYS A 379 -1.48 16.96 17.81
N GLN A 380 -0.45 17.46 18.49
CA GLN A 380 0.95 17.29 18.07
C GLN A 380 1.39 15.82 17.98
N LEU A 381 0.90 14.95 18.87
CA LEU A 381 1.20 13.52 18.83
C LEU A 381 0.58 12.86 17.59
N LEU A 382 -0.69 13.16 17.32
CA LEU A 382 -1.41 12.63 16.15
C LEU A 382 -0.91 13.22 14.83
N ASP A 383 -0.58 14.52 14.81
CA ASP A 383 0.01 15.19 13.64
C ASP A 383 1.42 14.62 13.32
N ALA A 384 2.07 13.97 14.28
CA ALA A 384 3.37 13.31 14.13
C ALA A 384 3.28 11.78 13.88
N ALA A 385 2.08 11.24 13.67
CA ALA A 385 1.86 9.79 13.56
C ALA A 385 2.72 9.11 12.48
N ASP A 386 2.78 9.70 11.28
CA ASP A 386 3.58 9.18 10.18
C ASP A 386 5.08 9.26 10.47
N ASN A 387 5.54 10.39 11.03
CA ASN A 387 6.94 10.55 11.41
C ASN A 387 7.36 9.58 12.52
N ALA A 388 6.48 9.30 13.49
CA ALA A 388 6.72 8.33 14.54
C ALA A 388 6.84 6.92 13.96
N LEU A 389 5.92 6.54 13.07
CA LEU A 389 5.93 5.25 12.41
C LEU A 389 7.21 5.06 11.58
N SER A 390 7.55 6.03 10.72
CA SER A 390 8.78 6.04 9.93
C SER A 390 10.04 6.03 10.80
N ALA A 391 10.06 6.74 11.93
CA ALA A 391 11.21 6.68 12.84
C ALA A 391 11.39 5.29 13.43
N THR A 392 10.31 4.59 13.79
CA THR A 392 10.36 3.26 14.42
C THR A 392 10.57 2.09 13.47
N LEU A 393 10.00 2.17 12.27
CA LEU A 393 10.01 1.09 11.28
C LEU A 393 10.96 1.33 10.10
N GLY A 394 11.50 2.54 9.94
CA GLY A 394 12.32 2.88 8.79
C GLY A 394 11.54 2.72 7.48
N GLU A 395 12.12 1.97 6.54
CA GLU A 395 11.52 1.67 5.23
C GLU A 395 10.29 0.74 5.34
N GLU A 396 10.15 -0.01 6.43
CA GLU A 396 9.03 -0.94 6.64
C GLU A 396 7.73 -0.21 7.05
N ALA A 397 7.80 1.09 7.39
CA ALA A 397 6.62 1.89 7.69
C ALA A 397 5.59 1.88 6.54
N ASP A 398 6.10 1.66 5.35
CA ASP A 398 5.40 1.65 4.07
C ASP A 398 4.66 0.32 3.80
N GLU A 399 4.88 -0.71 4.62
CA GLU A 399 4.23 -2.02 4.61
C GLU A 399 3.09 -2.12 5.62
N VAL A 400 2.96 -1.11 6.50
CA VAL A 400 1.84 -1.00 7.44
C VAL A 400 0.56 -0.70 6.67
N TYR A 401 -0.45 -1.55 6.83
CA TYR A 401 -1.78 -1.27 6.33
C TYR A 401 -2.77 -1.03 7.47
N LEU A 402 -3.83 -0.30 7.14
CA LEU A 402 -4.86 0.10 8.09
C LEU A 402 -6.19 -0.54 7.70
N GLU A 403 -6.82 -1.23 8.63
CA GLU A 403 -8.17 -1.74 8.47
C GLU A 403 -9.16 -0.93 9.30
N GLU A 404 -10.06 -0.21 8.61
CA GLU A 404 -11.16 0.47 9.28
C GLU A 404 -12.32 -0.49 9.59
N ASP A 405 -12.85 -0.36 10.81
CA ASP A 405 -14.07 -1.05 11.25
C ASP A 405 -14.95 -0.10 12.09
N PRO A 406 -15.61 0.87 11.43
CA PRO A 406 -16.49 1.80 12.14
C PRO A 406 -17.69 1.09 12.77
N GLU A 407 -18.18 0.00 12.19
CA GLU A 407 -19.39 -0.70 12.64
C GLU A 407 -19.10 -1.85 13.62
N TRP A 408 -17.83 -2.07 13.97
CA TRP A 408 -17.39 -3.14 14.89
C TRP A 408 -17.77 -4.54 14.43
N THR A 409 -17.79 -4.74 13.11
CA THR A 409 -18.24 -5.97 12.47
C THR A 409 -17.10 -6.91 12.14
N LYS A 410 -15.90 -6.36 11.87
CA LYS A 410 -14.72 -7.15 11.50
C LYS A 410 -13.91 -7.57 12.74
N PHE A 411 -13.81 -6.68 13.71
CA PHE A 411 -13.00 -6.85 14.92
C PHE A 411 -13.89 -6.73 16.17
N SER A 412 -14.93 -7.54 16.26
CA SER A 412 -15.88 -7.51 17.38
C SER A 412 -15.21 -7.79 18.73
N SER A 413 -14.35 -8.81 18.80
CA SER A 413 -13.59 -9.15 20.02
C SER A 413 -12.65 -8.03 20.46
N VAL A 414 -12.01 -7.35 19.50
CA VAL A 414 -11.16 -6.17 19.75
C VAL A 414 -11.99 -5.00 20.26
N SER A 415 -13.16 -4.76 19.66
CA SER A 415 -14.08 -3.69 20.05
C SER A 415 -14.63 -3.89 21.46
N ASP A 416 -14.95 -5.14 21.82
CA ASP A 416 -15.41 -5.50 23.17
C ASP A 416 -14.30 -5.26 24.22
N ALA A 417 -13.07 -5.72 23.95
CA ALA A 417 -11.93 -5.49 24.83
C ALA A 417 -11.60 -4.00 24.97
N PHE A 418 -11.66 -3.25 23.86
CA PHE A 418 -11.45 -1.82 23.85
C PHE A 418 -12.53 -1.09 24.67
N LYS A 419 -13.81 -1.45 24.51
CA LYS A 419 -14.93 -0.87 25.24
C LYS A 419 -14.83 -1.16 26.73
N GLU A 420 -14.41 -2.36 27.10
CA GLU A 420 -14.16 -2.75 28.49
C GLU A 420 -13.06 -1.90 29.14
N LYS A 421 -11.94 -1.70 28.44
CA LYS A 421 -10.78 -0.97 28.97
C LYS A 421 -10.96 0.55 28.98
N SER A 422 -11.47 1.11 27.88
CA SER A 422 -11.59 2.56 27.71
C SER A 422 -12.91 3.13 28.26
N GLY A 423 -13.94 2.30 28.39
CA GLY A 423 -15.31 2.76 28.66
C GLY A 423 -15.95 3.57 27.52
N ALA A 424 -15.28 3.68 26.36
CA ALA A 424 -15.74 4.45 25.21
C ALA A 424 -16.35 3.54 24.14
N GLU A 425 -17.38 4.05 23.47
CA GLU A 425 -18.06 3.40 22.34
C GLU A 425 -17.74 4.18 21.05
N GLU A 426 -16.50 4.03 20.56
CA GLU A 426 -15.96 4.80 19.43
C GLU A 426 -15.56 3.87 18.28
N HIS A 427 -15.70 4.36 17.05
CA HIS A 427 -15.24 3.68 15.84
C HIS A 427 -13.74 3.34 15.96
N ILE A 428 -13.31 2.21 15.40
CA ILE A 428 -11.91 1.75 15.47
C ILE A 428 -11.25 1.62 14.09
N THR A 429 -9.93 1.74 14.09
CA THR A 429 -9.02 1.41 12.99
C THR A 429 -7.90 0.57 13.56
N VAL A 430 -7.59 -0.55 12.91
CA VAL A 430 -6.51 -1.45 13.28
C VAL A 430 -5.31 -1.21 12.35
N ALA A 431 -4.14 -0.96 12.91
CA ALA A 431 -2.89 -0.86 12.17
C ALA A 431 -2.11 -2.17 12.32
N ILE A 432 -1.66 -2.76 11.21
CA ILE A 432 -0.99 -4.06 11.19
C ILE A 432 0.35 -3.90 10.48
N SER A 433 1.43 -4.35 11.13
CA SER A 433 2.77 -4.50 10.54
C SER A 433 3.07 -5.99 10.40
N PRO A 434 2.98 -6.55 9.18
CA PRO A 434 3.33 -7.95 8.94
C PRO A 434 4.78 -8.28 9.28
N THR A 435 5.68 -7.36 8.98
CA THR A 435 7.14 -7.55 9.05
C THR A 435 7.63 -7.60 10.49
N GLN A 436 7.01 -6.81 11.37
CA GLN A 436 7.29 -6.86 12.81
C GLN A 436 6.37 -7.84 13.56
N GLU A 437 5.40 -8.46 12.88
CA GLU A 437 4.35 -9.30 13.49
C GLU A 437 3.61 -8.58 14.64
N LEU A 438 3.41 -7.26 14.51
CA LEU A 438 2.76 -6.41 15.50
C LEU A 438 1.51 -5.72 14.94
N TRP A 439 0.60 -5.37 15.83
CA TRP A 439 -0.61 -4.63 15.49
C TRP A 439 -1.05 -3.74 16.64
N ALA A 440 -1.83 -2.69 16.33
CA ALA A 440 -2.34 -1.74 17.31
C ALA A 440 -3.69 -1.13 16.92
N VAL A 441 -4.40 -0.55 17.89
CA VAL A 441 -5.77 -0.05 17.69
C VAL A 441 -5.86 1.46 17.93
N GLY A 442 -6.41 2.19 16.96
CA GLY A 442 -6.78 3.60 17.10
C GLY A 442 -8.30 3.76 17.11
N ALA A 443 -8.83 4.49 18.09
CA ALA A 443 -10.27 4.72 18.22
C ALA A 443 -10.62 6.21 18.16
N GLY A 444 -11.81 6.57 17.65
CA GLY A 444 -12.27 7.95 17.61
C GLY A 444 -13.33 8.28 16.56
N SER A 445 -13.97 9.44 16.73
CA SER A 445 -15.11 9.85 15.91
C SER A 445 -14.81 10.12 14.43
N GLN A 446 -13.57 10.44 14.06
CA GLN A 446 -13.17 10.82 12.70
C GLN A 446 -12.15 9.82 12.13
N GLY A 447 -12.31 9.41 10.86
CA GLY A 447 -11.41 8.44 10.20
C GLY A 447 -9.93 8.84 10.27
N LYS A 448 -9.62 10.09 9.92
CA LYS A 448 -8.25 10.62 10.01
C LYS A 448 -7.65 10.57 11.43
N GLN A 449 -8.47 10.74 12.45
CA GLN A 449 -8.02 10.70 13.84
C GLN A 449 -7.78 9.27 14.30
N ARG A 450 -8.65 8.34 13.90
CA ARG A 450 -8.49 6.90 14.19
C ARG A 450 -7.23 6.34 13.56
N SER A 451 -7.01 6.63 12.28
CA SER A 451 -5.82 6.16 11.56
C SER A 451 -4.53 6.72 12.16
N ALA A 452 -4.49 8.02 12.48
CA ALA A 452 -3.35 8.62 13.15
C ALA A 452 -3.11 8.00 14.55
N ALA A 453 -4.16 7.75 15.33
CA ALA A 453 -4.03 7.11 16.64
C ALA A 453 -3.55 5.65 16.53
N ALA A 454 -4.03 4.90 15.54
CA ALA A 454 -3.61 3.52 15.28
C ALA A 454 -2.12 3.46 14.92
N LYS A 455 -1.65 4.37 14.06
CA LYS A 455 -0.23 4.51 13.70
C LYS A 455 0.65 4.87 14.90
N VAL A 456 0.23 5.82 15.73
CA VAL A 456 0.96 6.18 16.97
C VAL A 456 1.04 4.96 17.90
N ALA A 457 -0.07 4.27 18.12
CA ALA A 457 -0.09 3.08 18.97
C ALA A 457 0.83 1.98 18.44
N LEU A 458 0.83 1.73 17.12
CA LEU A 458 1.71 0.74 16.50
C LEU A 458 3.18 1.14 16.61
N ALA A 459 3.53 2.39 16.28
CA ALA A 459 4.89 2.89 16.42
C ALA A 459 5.39 2.77 17.87
N THR A 460 4.54 3.09 18.85
CA THR A 460 4.87 2.91 20.27
C THR A 460 5.11 1.45 20.62
N GLN A 461 4.26 0.53 20.14
CA GLN A 461 4.44 -0.90 20.40
C GLN A 461 5.73 -1.45 19.77
N VAL A 462 6.07 -1.03 18.55
CA VAL A 462 7.36 -1.37 17.90
C VAL A 462 8.53 -0.84 18.72
N ALA A 463 8.48 0.41 19.18
CA ALA A 463 9.53 0.98 20.02
C ALA A 463 9.72 0.18 21.32
N LEU A 464 8.64 -0.16 22.02
CA LEU A 464 8.74 -0.96 23.25
C LEU A 464 9.28 -2.37 22.98
N TYR A 465 8.84 -3.01 21.90
CA TYR A 465 9.34 -4.33 21.50
C TYR A 465 10.86 -4.31 21.21
N LYS A 466 11.33 -3.33 20.43
CA LYS A 466 12.77 -3.15 20.15
C LYS A 466 13.58 -2.95 21.44
N ALA A 467 13.07 -2.14 22.37
CA ALA A 467 13.72 -1.95 23.67
C ALA A 467 13.79 -3.26 24.49
N GLU A 468 12.72 -4.07 24.48
CA GLU A 468 12.68 -5.38 25.14
C GLU A 468 13.67 -6.38 24.52
N CYS A 469 13.89 -6.31 23.21
CA CYS A 469 14.88 -7.10 22.48
C CYS A 469 16.33 -6.59 22.63
N GLY A 470 16.55 -5.45 23.28
CA GLY A 470 17.87 -4.82 23.41
C GLY A 470 18.37 -4.16 22.11
N GLU A 471 17.49 -3.91 21.16
CA GLU A 471 17.81 -3.16 19.95
C GLU A 471 17.93 -1.66 20.26
N GLU A 472 18.76 -0.96 19.50
CA GLU A 472 18.91 0.48 19.64
C GLU A 472 17.62 1.18 19.18
N LEU A 473 16.98 1.93 20.09
CA LEU A 473 15.83 2.74 19.73
C LEU A 473 16.25 3.87 18.77
N PRO A 474 15.45 4.15 17.74
CA PRO A 474 15.71 5.29 16.88
C PRO A 474 15.71 6.59 17.68
N ASP A 475 16.47 7.58 17.22
CA ASP A 475 16.55 8.88 17.89
C ASP A 475 15.19 9.61 17.88
N LEU A 476 14.47 9.49 19.00
CA LEU A 476 13.16 10.12 19.21
C LEU A 476 13.28 11.59 19.61
N SER A 477 14.48 12.20 19.66
CA SER A 477 14.67 13.60 20.05
C SER A 477 13.92 14.58 19.13
N LYS A 478 13.71 14.19 17.87
CA LYS A 478 12.93 14.96 16.88
C LYS A 478 11.42 14.89 17.14
N LEU A 479 10.96 13.96 17.96
CA LEU A 479 9.55 13.67 18.24
C LEU A 479 9.26 13.65 19.75
N PRO A 480 9.46 14.77 20.47
CA PRO A 480 9.40 14.79 21.94
C PRO A 480 8.02 14.40 22.50
N ALA A 481 6.93 14.73 21.78
CA ALA A 481 5.58 14.32 22.18
C ALA A 481 5.38 12.80 22.08
N PHE A 482 6.01 12.16 21.08
CA PHE A 482 5.97 10.71 20.90
C PHE A 482 6.87 10.01 21.92
N ALA A 483 8.09 10.50 22.16
CA ALA A 483 8.99 9.95 23.18
C ALA A 483 8.32 9.93 24.58
N SER A 484 7.70 11.04 24.98
CA SER A 484 6.93 11.11 26.24
C SER A 484 5.75 10.14 26.27
N PHE A 485 5.13 9.87 25.11
CA PHE A 485 4.02 8.92 25.02
C PHE A 485 4.50 7.47 25.10
N VAL A 486 5.68 7.14 24.56
CA VAL A 486 6.31 5.81 24.71
C VAL A 486 6.57 5.51 26.19
N GLU A 487 7.13 6.46 26.95
CA GLU A 487 7.33 6.32 28.40
C GLU A 487 6.01 6.14 29.17
N GLU A 488 4.96 6.88 28.78
CA GLU A 488 3.61 6.74 29.36
C GLU A 488 3.02 5.36 29.06
N ALA A 489 3.21 4.83 27.86
CA ALA A 489 2.73 3.51 27.46
C ALA A 489 3.48 2.39 28.19
N GLN A 490 4.79 2.53 28.37
CA GLN A 490 5.60 1.61 29.17
C GLN A 490 5.13 1.60 30.63
N SER A 491 4.96 2.78 31.22
CA SER A 491 4.49 2.93 32.61
C SER A 491 3.05 2.40 32.81
N ALA A 492 2.25 2.36 31.74
CA ALA A 492 0.90 1.78 31.77
C ALA A 492 0.88 0.26 31.54
N LYS A 493 1.99 -0.31 31.04
CA LYS A 493 2.17 -1.76 30.86
C LYS A 493 2.57 -2.43 32.17
N GLU A 494 3.44 -1.76 32.92
CA GLU A 494 3.89 -2.12 34.28
C GLU A 494 2.79 -1.97 35.33
#